data_AF-A0A3M2E5C2-F1
#
_entry.id   AF-A0A3M2E5C2-F1
#
_cell.length_a   1.000
_cell.length_b   1.000
_cell.length_c   1.000
_cell.angle_alpha   90.00
_cell.angle_beta   90.00
_cell.angle_gamma   90.00
#
_symmetry.space_group_name_H-M   'P 1'
#
loop_
_entity.id
_entity.type
_entity.pdbx_description
1 polymer ?
#
loop_
_entity_poly.entity_id
_entity_poly.type
_entity_poly.pdbx_seq_one_letter_code
_entity_poly.pdbx_strand_id
1 'polypeptide(L)' 'MSYLEVVAEGFLAVWGEPGVGAFFDTTDGWDGPVLDDLEAPIYPRHRPTDERVRAMLRAELARLGVRPRKG' A
#
# COMPACT_ATOMS: atom_id res chain seq x y z
N MET A 1 6.54 3.55 0.14
CA MET A 1 5.21 3.01 0.49
C MET A 1 5.25 2.16 1.75
N SER A 2 6.22 2.35 2.64
CA SER A 2 6.50 1.44 3.77
C SER A 2 5.28 1.19 4.67
N TYR A 3 4.48 2.22 4.95
CA TYR A 3 3.21 2.11 5.67
C TYR A 3 2.18 1.27 4.92
N LEU A 4 1.95 1.60 3.64
CA LEU A 4 0.94 0.95 2.82
C LEU A 4 1.27 -0.52 2.55
N GLU A 5 2.54 -0.90 2.38
CA GLU A 5 2.93 -2.31 2.21
C GLU A 5 2.52 -3.16 3.43
N VAL A 6 2.83 -2.68 4.65
CA VAL A 6 2.49 -3.41 5.88
C VAL A 6 0.98 -3.45 6.12
N VAL A 7 0.26 -2.36 5.83
CA VAL A 7 -1.21 -2.33 5.97
C VAL A 7 -1.85 -3.30 4.98
N ALA A 8 -1.48 -3.25 3.70
CA ALA A 8 -2.00 -4.15 2.68
C ALA A 8 -1.70 -5.63 3.02
N GLU A 9 -0.52 -5.92 3.56
CA GLU A 9 -0.18 -7.28 4.02
C GLU A 9 -1.06 -7.74 5.19
N GLY A 10 -1.34 -6.85 6.15
CA GLY A 10 -2.27 -7.14 7.25
C GLY A 10 -3.69 -7.42 6.74
N PHE A 11 -4.18 -6.63 5.79
CA PHE A 11 -5.48 -6.86 5.16
C PHE A 11 -5.53 -8.19 4.40
N LEU A 12 -4.46 -8.51 3.67
CA LEU A 12 -4.33 -9.80 2.98
C LEU A 12 -4.36 -10.97 3.97
N ALA A 13 -3.66 -10.86 5.10
CA ALA A 13 -3.59 -11.93 6.10
C ALA A 13 -4.94 -12.19 6.79
N VAL A 14 -5.73 -11.16 7.05
CA VAL A 14 -7.00 -11.28 7.79
C VAL A 14 -8.19 -11.58 6.88
N TRP A 15 -8.23 -10.96 5.69
CA TRP A 15 -9.42 -10.98 4.82
C TRP A 15 -9.13 -11.46 3.39
N GLY A 16 -7.89 -11.88 3.09
CA GLY A 16 -7.50 -12.28 1.74
C GLY A 16 -7.43 -11.11 0.76
N GLU A 17 -7.35 -11.43 -0.53
CA GLU A 17 -7.28 -10.39 -1.59
C GLU A 17 -8.46 -9.42 -1.58
N PRO A 18 -9.72 -9.85 -1.36
CA PRO A 18 -10.85 -8.92 -1.31
C PRO A 18 -10.70 -7.87 -0.21
N GLY A 19 -10.03 -8.21 0.90
CA GLY A 19 -9.74 -7.27 1.97
C GLY A 19 -8.81 -6.14 1.55
N VAL A 20 -7.82 -6.44 0.71
CA VAL A 20 -6.92 -5.42 0.16
C VAL A 20 -7.70 -4.45 -0.71
N GLY A 21 -8.50 -4.95 -1.65
CA GLY A 21 -9.35 -4.10 -2.50
C GLY A 21 -10.32 -3.24 -1.69
N ALA A 22 -11.00 -3.84 -0.70
CA ALA A 22 -11.91 -3.15 0.19
C ALA A 22 -11.23 -2.01 0.97
N PHE A 23 -9.99 -2.21 1.44
CA PHE A 23 -9.22 -1.14 2.07
C PHE A 23 -9.07 0.08 1.16
N PHE A 24 -8.73 -0.12 -0.12
CA PHE A 24 -8.60 0.99 -1.06
C PHE A 24 -9.94 1.62 -1.42
N ASP A 25 -11.01 0.83 -1.55
CA ASP A 25 -12.35 1.31 -1.92
C ASP A 25 -13.03 2.13 -0.82
N THR A 26 -12.74 1.87 0.46
CA THR A 26 -13.40 2.54 1.59
C THR A 26 -12.52 3.54 2.32
N THR A 27 -11.28 3.75 1.87
CA THR A 27 -10.36 4.73 2.45
C THR A 27 -10.38 6.00 1.60
N ASP A 28 -10.67 7.14 2.21
CA ASP A 28 -10.58 8.45 1.56
C ASP A 28 -9.13 9.00 1.57
N GLY A 29 -8.87 10.06 0.81
CA GLY A 29 -7.60 10.80 0.84
C GLY A 29 -6.53 10.31 -0.13
N TRP A 30 -6.88 9.42 -1.07
CA TRP A 30 -5.98 8.95 -2.13
C TRP A 30 -5.60 10.02 -3.16
N ASP A 31 -6.35 11.12 -3.21
CA ASP A 31 -6.03 12.33 -3.98
C ASP A 31 -4.80 13.08 -3.44
N GLY A 32 -4.40 12.78 -2.20
CA GLY A 32 -3.17 13.27 -1.59
C GLY A 32 -1.89 12.57 -2.08
N PRO A 33 -0.70 13.13 -1.76
CA PRO A 33 0.57 12.54 -2.17
C PRO A 33 0.87 11.23 -1.43
N VAL A 34 1.14 10.17 -2.19
CA VAL A 34 1.72 8.93 -1.65
C VAL A 34 3.24 8.96 -1.78
N LEU A 35 3.94 8.67 -0.68
CA LEU A 35 5.40 8.68 -0.63
C LEU A 35 5.98 7.28 -0.93
N ASP A 36 6.92 7.24 -1.87
CA ASP A 36 7.77 6.08 -2.12
C ASP A 36 9.07 6.13 -1.31
N ASP A 37 8.95 5.80 -0.03
CA ASP A 37 10.05 5.73 0.94
C ASP A 37 10.68 4.34 1.09
N LEU A 38 10.57 3.43 0.12
CA LEU A 38 11.06 2.05 0.31
C LEU A 38 12.59 1.95 0.44
N GLU A 39 13.33 2.94 -0.06
CA GLU A 39 14.80 3.01 0.09
C GLU A 39 15.24 3.49 1.48
N ALA A 40 14.38 4.26 2.16
CA ALA A 40 14.61 4.75 3.52
C ALA A 40 13.27 4.79 4.28
N PRO A 41 12.74 3.63 4.72
CA PRO A 41 11.41 3.53 5.30
C PRO A 41 11.23 4.45 6.51
N ILE A 42 10.24 5.33 6.46
CA ILE A 42 9.93 6.27 7.53
C ILE A 42 8.99 5.61 8.55
N TYR A 43 8.13 4.68 8.12
CA TYR A 43 7.21 4.01 9.02
C TYR A 43 7.97 3.04 9.95
N PRO A 44 8.02 3.27 11.28
CA PRO A 44 8.91 2.52 12.18
C PRO A 44 8.61 1.02 12.29
N ARG A 45 7.39 0.62 11.92
CA ARG A 45 6.96 -0.79 11.94
C ARG A 45 7.06 -1.45 10.56
N HIS A 46 7.73 -0.80 9.61
CA HIS A 46 7.98 -1.40 8.31
C HIS A 46 8.80 -2.70 8.45
N ARG A 47 8.37 -3.72 7.72
CA ARG A 47 9.12 -4.93 7.49
C ARG A 47 9.05 -5.28 6.01
N PRO A 48 10.04 -6.00 5.45
CA PRO A 48 9.92 -6.53 4.10
C PRO A 48 8.62 -7.33 3.94
N THR A 49 7.85 -7.03 2.90
CA THR A 49 6.63 -7.75 2.53
C THR A 49 6.87 -8.60 1.28
N ASP A 50 6.04 -9.61 1.08
CA ASP A 50 6.06 -10.44 -0.13
C ASP A 50 5.84 -9.59 -1.40
N GLU A 51 6.46 -9.98 -2.52
CA GLU A 51 6.28 -9.33 -3.82
C GLU A 51 4.81 -9.32 -4.27
N ARG A 52 4.03 -10.34 -3.89
CA ARG A 52 2.59 -10.38 -4.14
C ARG A 52 1.86 -9.21 -3.50
N VAL A 53 2.18 -8.86 -2.26
CA VAL A 53 1.58 -7.70 -1.56
C VAL A 53 1.91 -6.42 -2.32
N ARG A 54 3.17 -6.29 -2.74
CA ARG A 54 3.65 -5.12 -3.49
C ARG A 54 2.95 -4.98 -4.83
N ALA A 55 2.76 -6.08 -5.55
CA ALA A 55 2.07 -6.11 -6.82
C ALA A 55 0.60 -5.68 -6.68
N MET A 56 -0.11 -6.21 -5.67
CA MET A 56 -1.49 -5.81 -5.38
C MET A 56 -1.59 -4.33 -5.03
N LEU A 57 -0.73 -3.84 -4.13
CA LEU A 57 -0.69 -2.44 -3.75
C LEU A 57 -0.43 -1.51 -4.95
N ARG A 58 0.51 -1.89 -5.84
CA ARG A 58 0.78 -1.11 -7.06
C ARG A 58 -0.40 -1.11 -8.02
N ALA A 59 -1.10 -2.24 -8.15
CA ALA A 59 -2.29 -2.34 -8.98
C ALA A 59 -3.42 -1.44 -8.46
N GLU A 60 -3.65 -1.43 -7.14
CA GLU A 60 -4.69 -0.60 -6.51
C GLU A 60 -4.36 0.90 -6.62
N LEU A 61 -3.11 1.30 -6.37
CA LEU A 61 -2.69 2.69 -6.58
C LEU A 61 -2.85 3.12 -8.04
N ALA A 62 -2.49 2.24 -8.99
CA ALA A 62 -2.70 2.51 -10.41
C ALA A 62 -4.18 2.63 -10.79
N ARG A 63 -5.05 1.79 -10.21
CA ARG A 63 -6.52 1.85 -10.40
C ARG A 63 -7.08 3.19 -9.92
N LEU A 64 -6.58 3.70 -8.80
CA LEU A 64 -6.95 5.00 -8.25
C LEU A 64 -6.29 6.20 -8.96
N GLY A 65 -5.41 5.95 -9.94
CA GLY A 65 -4.65 7.00 -10.63
C GLY A 65 -3.55 7.64 -9.78
N VAL A 66 -3.22 7.03 -8.64
CA VAL A 66 -2.22 7.54 -7.69
C VAL A 66 -0.83 7.13 -8.14
N ARG A 67 0.06 8.11 -8.27
CA ARG A 67 1.47 7.87 -8.58
C ARG A 67 2.32 8.21 -7.36
N PRO A 68 2.91 7.19 -6.69
CA PRO A 68 3.86 7.43 -5.62
C PRO A 68 5.03 8.30 -6.12
N ARG A 69 5.43 9.27 -5.30
CA ARG A 69 6.59 10.12 -5.59
C ARG A 69 7.73 9.78 -4.63
N LYS A 70 8.97 9.90 -5.12
CA LYS A 70 10.14 9.88 -4.25
C LYS A 70 10.12 11.13 -3.34
N GLY A 71 10.61 10.96 -2.12
CA GLY A 71 10.80 12.03 -1.15
C GLY A 71 12.04 12.86 -1.44
#